data_AF-A0A6I3CQ74-F1
#
_entry.id   AF-A0A6I3CQ74-F1
#
_cell.length_a   1.000
_cell.length_b   1.000
_cell.length_c   1.000
_cell.angle_alpha   90.00
_cell.angle_beta   90.00
_cell.angle_gamma   90.00
#
_symmetry.space_group_name_H-M   'P 1'
#
loop_
_entity.id
_entity.type
_entity.pdbx_description
1 polymer ?
#
loop_
_entity_poly.entity_id
_entity_poly.type
_entity_poly.pdbx_seq_one_letter_code
_entity_poly.pdbx_strand_id
1 'polypeptide(L)'
;MSDTPVLQYSFLAPILIVLGGAVIGVLLEAFAAAKRRAVLQLTLTLGTLFIAFLSLLRIRNLTSAKAAMGSVMIDGPTILMQGTILLIAFFAVMIIGDVDNFTAQAS
;
A
#
# COMPACT_ATOMS: atom_id res chain seq x y z
N MET A 1 -1.31 -25.23 29.40
CA MET A 1 -1.86 -24.52 28.23
C MET A 1 -0.72 -23.81 27.51
N SER A 2 -0.26 -24.31 26.36
CA SER A 2 0.53 -23.49 25.44
C SER A 2 -0.45 -22.72 24.57
N ASP A 3 -0.74 -21.47 24.94
CA ASP A 3 -1.45 -20.56 24.05
C ASP A 3 -0.70 -20.54 22.72
N THR A 4 -1.37 -21.02 21.67
CA THR A 4 -0.78 -21.03 20.34
C THR A 4 -0.62 -19.57 19.93
N PRO A 5 0.60 -19.08 19.61
CA PRO A 5 0.79 -17.69 19.21
C PRO A 5 -0.05 -17.42 17.95
N VAL A 6 -1.21 -16.81 18.13
CA VAL A 6 -2.07 -16.40 17.02
C VAL A 6 -1.40 -15.20 16.36
N LEU A 7 -0.78 -15.43 15.19
CA LEU A 7 -0.39 -14.33 14.32
C LEU A 7 -1.66 -13.59 13.92
N GLN A 8 -1.86 -12.42 14.51
CA GLN A 8 -2.93 -11.52 14.10
C GLN A 8 -2.52 -10.83 12.78
N TYR A 9 -2.67 -11.56 11.68
CA TYR A 9 -2.38 -11.09 10.32
C TYR A 9 -3.15 -9.81 9.97
N SER A 10 -4.27 -9.57 10.63
CA SER A 10 -5.06 -8.34 10.52
C SER A 10 -4.23 -7.08 10.79
N PHE A 11 -3.25 -7.12 11.70
CA PHE A 11 -2.38 -5.96 11.98
C PHE A 11 -1.32 -5.71 10.89
N LEU A 12 -0.90 -6.76 10.20
CA LEU A 12 0.05 -6.66 9.09
C LEU A 12 -0.63 -6.32 7.77
N ALA A 13 -1.97 -6.32 7.72
CA ALA A 13 -2.73 -6.12 6.51
C ALA A 13 -2.30 -4.89 5.68
N PRO A 14 -2.06 -3.68 6.27
CA PRO A 14 -1.63 -2.54 5.48
C PRO A 14 -0.33 -2.78 4.71
N ILE A 15 0.65 -3.42 5.37
CA ILE A 15 1.96 -3.75 4.78
C ILE A 15 1.79 -4.83 3.70
N LEU A 16 1.01 -5.87 4.00
CA LEU A 16 0.78 -6.97 3.06
C LEU A 16 0.03 -6.54 1.81
N ILE A 17 -0.91 -5.59 1.94
CA ILE A 17 -1.63 -5.02 0.79
C ILE A 17 -0.65 -4.27 -0.13
N VAL A 18 0.24 -3.44 0.43
CA VAL A 18 1.24 -2.71 -0.37
C VAL A 18 2.18 -3.68 -1.09
N LEU A 19 2.70 -4.69 -0.37
CA LEU A 19 3.58 -5.70 -0.96
C LEU A 19 2.87 -6.53 -2.05
N GLY A 20 1.64 -6.97 -1.78
CA GLY A 20 0.83 -7.71 -2.75
C GLY A 20 0.55 -6.89 -4.01
N GLY A 21 0.17 -5.62 -3.86
CA GLY A 21 -0.03 -4.71 -4.98
C GLY A 21 1.25 -4.47 -5.78
N ALA A 22 2.40 -4.34 -5.12
CA ALA A 22 3.69 -4.20 -5.79
C ALA A 22 4.05 -5.44 -6.63
N VAL A 23 3.84 -6.64 -6.08
CA VAL A 23 4.05 -7.89 -6.83
C VAL A 23 3.12 -7.97 -8.04
N ILE A 24 1.84 -7.66 -7.88
CA ILE A 24 0.88 -7.61 -9.00
C ILE A 24 1.35 -6.60 -10.05
N GLY A 25 1.87 -5.44 -9.64
CA GLY A 25 2.41 -4.42 -10.54
C GLY A 25 3.60 -4.92 -11.36
N VAL A 26 4.54 -5.65 -10.72
CA VAL A 26 5.66 -6.29 -11.43
C VAL A 26 5.16 -7.31 -12.45
N LEU A 27 4.14 -8.10 -12.11
CA LEU A 27 3.54 -9.06 -13.04
C LEU A 27 2.85 -8.34 -14.21
N LEU A 28 2.07 -7.29 -13.95
CA LEU A 28 1.47 -6.49 -15.01
C LEU A 28 2.53 -5.89 -15.93
N GLU A 29 3.62 -5.39 -15.37
CA GLU A 29 4.71 -4.84 -16.17
C GLU A 29 5.41 -5.89 -17.04
N ALA A 30 5.59 -7.11 -16.52
CA ALA A 30 6.19 -8.22 -17.27
C ALA A 30 5.29 -8.71 -18.42
N PHE A 31 3.96 -8.76 -18.21
CA PHE A 31 3.05 -9.43 -19.14
C PHE A 31 2.17 -8.50 -19.97
N ALA A 32 1.91 -7.25 -19.55
CA ALA A 32 1.02 -6.34 -20.28
C ALA A 32 1.70 -5.72 -21.51
N ALA A 33 0.91 -5.38 -22.52
CA ALA A 33 1.37 -4.67 -23.71
C ALA A 33 1.76 -3.22 -23.39
N ALA A 34 2.86 -2.73 -23.98
CA ALA A 34 3.45 -1.41 -23.70
C ALA A 34 2.43 -0.25 -23.69
N LYS A 35 1.47 -0.25 -24.62
CA LYS A 35 0.44 0.78 -24.75
C LYS A 35 -0.49 0.93 -23.52
N ARG A 36 -0.66 -0.13 -22.71
CA ARG A 36 -1.58 -0.13 -21.56
C ARG A 36 -0.85 -0.12 -20.20
N ARG A 37 0.47 -0.32 -20.19
CA ARG A 37 1.27 -0.45 -18.96
C ARG A 37 1.08 0.75 -18.04
N ALA A 38 1.21 1.97 -18.57
CA ALA A 38 1.10 3.20 -17.77
C ALA A 38 -0.25 3.31 -17.04
N VAL A 39 -1.36 3.14 -17.77
CA VAL A 39 -2.72 3.26 -17.20
C VAL A 39 -2.98 2.15 -16.17
N LEU A 40 -2.57 0.92 -16.46
CA LEU A 40 -2.74 -0.22 -15.56
C LEU A 40 -1.92 -0.04 -14.27
N GLN A 41 -0.67 0.38 -14.39
CA GLN A 41 0.23 0.58 -13.26
C GLN A 41 -0.26 1.73 -12.38
N LEU A 42 -0.70 2.84 -12.97
CA LEU A 42 -1.25 3.99 -12.24
C LEU A 42 -2.52 3.59 -11.47
N THR A 43 -3.47 2.95 -12.13
CA THR A 43 -4.73 2.51 -11.52
C THR A 43 -4.47 1.51 -10.39
N LEU A 44 -3.58 0.54 -10.62
CA LEU A 44 -3.22 -0.45 -9.62
C LEU A 44 -2.53 0.19 -8.40
N THR A 45 -1.61 1.13 -8.64
CA THR A 45 -0.87 1.79 -7.57
C THR A 45 -1.81 2.61 -6.70
N LEU A 46 -2.67 3.43 -7.31
CA LEU A 46 -3.67 4.22 -6.58
C LEU A 46 -4.66 3.34 -5.81
N GLY A 47 -5.15 2.26 -6.43
CA GLY A 47 -6.03 1.30 -5.78
C GLY A 47 -5.36 0.60 -4.60
N THR A 48 -4.10 0.18 -4.75
CA THR A 48 -3.31 -0.46 -3.69
C THR A 48 -3.12 0.46 -2.49
N LEU A 49 -2.70 1.70 -2.73
CA LEU A 49 -2.48 2.70 -1.67
C LEU A 49 -3.79 3.03 -0.95
N PHE A 50 -4.89 3.17 -1.68
CA PHE A 50 -6.21 3.44 -1.10
C PHE A 50 -6.69 2.28 -0.22
N ILE A 51 -6.60 1.03 -0.69
CA ILE A 51 -7.00 -0.16 0.08
C ILE A 51 -6.10 -0.34 1.31
N ALA A 52 -4.80 -0.10 1.19
CA ALA A 52 -3.86 -0.14 2.32
C ALA A 52 -4.22 0.92 3.39
N PHE A 53 -4.59 2.13 2.96
CA PHE A 53 -5.01 3.20 3.86
C PHE A 53 -6.32 2.85 4.60
N LEU A 54 -7.33 2.32 3.89
CA LEU A 54 -8.55 1.84 4.53
C LEU A 54 -8.29 0.70 5.52
N SER A 55 -7.36 -0.20 5.19
CA SER A 55 -6.94 -1.27 6.10
C SER A 55 -6.28 -0.71 7.35
N LEU A 56 -5.42 0.31 7.21
CA LEU A 56 -4.80 1.00 8.34
C LEU A 56 -5.85 1.66 9.23
N LEU A 57 -6.86 2.31 8.62
CA LEU A 57 -7.95 2.93 9.36
C LEU A 57 -8.81 1.91 10.14
N ARG A 58 -8.95 0.68 9.65
CA ARG A 58 -9.66 -0.39 10.39
C ARG A 58 -8.90 -0.82 11.64
N ILE A 59 -7.57 -0.88 11.58
CA ILE A 59 -6.76 -1.36 12.71
C ILE A 59 -6.38 -0.26 13.70
N ARG A 60 -6.64 1.01 13.39
CA ARG A 60 -6.21 2.17 14.19
C ARG A 60 -6.69 2.14 15.66
N ASN A 61 -7.87 1.57 15.91
CA ASN A 61 -8.48 1.50 17.24
C ASN A 61 -8.16 0.19 17.97
N LEU A 62 -7.47 -0.74 17.31
CA LEU A 62 -7.06 -2.02 17.87
C LEU A 62 -5.67 -1.85 18.53
N THR A 63 -5.56 -0.93 19.49
CA THR A 63 -4.28 -0.61 20.15
C THR A 63 -3.99 -1.63 21.26
N SER A 64 -2.73 -2.09 21.35
CA SER A 64 -2.15 -3.12 22.26
C SER A 64 -2.02 -4.54 21.70
N ALA A 65 -1.51 -4.70 20.48
CA ALA A 65 -1.10 -6.01 19.97
C ALA A 65 0.30 -5.99 19.35
N LYS A 66 1.16 -6.92 19.79
CA LYS A 66 2.44 -7.21 19.14
C LYS A 66 2.17 -8.02 17.88
N ALA A 67 2.59 -7.53 16.72
CA ALA A 67 2.40 -8.22 15.45
C ALA A 67 3.72 -8.88 14.98
N ALA A 68 3.63 -9.89 14.11
CA ALA A 68 4.77 -10.64 13.58
C ALA A 68 5.76 -11.15 14.66
N MET A 69 5.24 -11.86 15.68
CA MET A 69 6.02 -12.35 16.83
C MET A 69 6.82 -11.27 17.57
N GLY A 70 6.37 -10.01 17.53
CA GLY A 70 7.07 -8.89 18.14
C GLY A 70 8.13 -8.22 17.26
N SER A 71 8.28 -8.64 16.00
CA SER A 71 9.17 -7.98 15.03
C SER A 71 8.62 -6.64 14.52
N VAL A 72 7.30 -6.44 14.60
CA VAL A 72 6.66 -5.19 14.19
C VAL A 72 5.79 -4.71 15.34
N MET A 73 6.13 -3.54 15.88
CA MET A 73 5.32 -2.85 16.87
C MET A 73 4.21 -2.08 16.14
N ILE A 74 2.95 -2.31 16.52
CA ILE A 74 1.81 -1.55 15.99
C ILE A 74 1.28 -0.71 17.14
N ASP A 75 1.78 0.52 17.22
CA ASP A 75 1.41 1.52 18.21
C ASP A 75 0.89 2.80 17.54
N GLY A 76 0.46 3.78 18.34
CA GLY A 76 -0.02 5.06 17.85
C GLY A 76 0.97 5.75 16.90
N PRO A 77 2.25 5.92 17.28
CA PRO A 77 3.28 6.47 16.40
C PRO A 77 3.43 5.73 15.07
N THR A 78 3.45 4.40 15.09
CA THR A 78 3.58 3.58 13.87
C THR A 78 2.39 3.76 12.94
N ILE A 79 1.17 3.81 13.49
CA ILE A 79 -0.06 4.07 12.71
C ILE A 79 0.00 5.47 12.08
N LEU A 80 0.47 6.49 12.79
CA LEU A 80 0.62 7.84 12.24
C LEU A 80 1.66 7.89 11.13
N MET A 81 2.83 7.26 11.33
CA MET A 81 3.89 7.18 10.32
C MET A 81 3.42 6.47 9.06
N GLN A 82 2.84 5.28 9.19
CA GLN A 82 2.31 4.53 8.04
C GLN A 82 1.22 5.30 7.31
N GLY A 83 0.30 5.93 8.04
CA GLY A 83 -0.78 6.72 7.43
C GLY A 83 -0.23 7.93 6.66
N THR A 84 0.76 8.62 7.23
CA THR A 84 1.43 9.75 6.58
C THR A 84 2.14 9.30 5.30
N ILE A 85 2.88 8.20 5.34
CA ILE A 85 3.57 7.64 4.17
C ILE A 85 2.57 7.28 3.06
N LEU A 86 1.47 6.61 3.40
CA LEU A 86 0.44 6.24 2.44
C LEU A 86 -0.21 7.46 1.78
N LEU A 87 -0.51 8.51 2.54
CA LEU A 87 -1.07 9.75 2.01
C LEU A 87 -0.09 10.47 1.08
N ILE A 88 1.16 10.64 1.51
CA ILE A 88 2.20 11.29 0.68
C ILE A 88 2.39 10.49 -0.61
N ALA A 89 2.50 9.16 -0.53
CA ALA A 89 2.64 8.31 -1.70
C ALA A 89 1.46 8.43 -2.66
N PHE A 90 0.23 8.49 -2.15
CA PHE A 90 -0.98 8.60 -2.97
C PHE A 90 -0.97 9.89 -3.80
N PHE A 91 -0.70 11.04 -3.17
CA PHE A 91 -0.61 12.31 -3.87
C PHE A 91 0.60 12.40 -4.78
N ALA A 92 1.76 11.87 -4.37
CA ALA A 92 2.95 11.83 -5.21
C ALA A 92 2.69 11.06 -6.52
N VAL A 93 2.00 9.92 -6.44
CA VAL A 93 1.63 9.11 -7.62
C VAL A 93 0.65 9.86 -8.53
N MET A 94 -0.34 10.57 -7.97
CA MET A 94 -1.23 11.42 -8.78
C MET A 94 -0.47 12.51 -9.51
N ILE A 95 0.48 13.17 -8.84
CA ILE A 95 1.31 14.23 -9.46
C ILE A 95 2.17 13.65 -10.58
N ILE A 96 2.87 12.53 -10.34
CA ILE A 96 3.73 11.89 -11.34
C ILE A 96 2.91 11.44 -12.56
N GLY A 97 1.75 10.82 -12.33
CA GLY A 97 0.88 10.36 -13.41
C GLY A 97 0.30 11.50 -14.25
N ASP A 98 0.22 12.71 -13.70
CA ASP A 98 -0.21 13.91 -14.45
C ASP A 98 0.95 14.50 -15.27
N VAL A 99 2.16 14.55 -14.72
CA VAL A 99 3.39 15.06 -15.39
C VAL A 99 3.63 14.40 -16.74
N ASP A 100 3.44 13.08 -16.85
CA ASP A 100 3.64 12.34 -18.10
C ASP A 100 2.68 12.80 -19.23
N ASN A 101 1.48 13.28 -18.89
CA ASN A 101 0.50 13.74 -19.88
C ASN A 101 0.83 15.12 -20.47
N PHE A 102 1.53 16.00 -19.74
CA PHE A 102 1.90 17.33 -20.24
C PHE A 102 2.87 17.29 -21.41
N THR A 103 3.77 16.31 -21.44
CA THR A 103 4.73 16.15 -22.56
C THR A 103 4.05 15.73 -23.86
N ALA A 104 2.90 15.07 -23.78
CA ALA A 104 2.11 14.63 -24.94
C ALA A 104 1.24 15.74 -25.56
N GLN A 105 1.13 16.92 -24.94
CA GLN A 105 0.35 18.06 -25.45
C GLN A 105 1.17 19.11 -26.21
N ALA A 106 2.48 18.89 -26.37
CA ALA A 106 3.39 19.83 -27.04
C ALA A 106 3.77 19.44 -28.49
N SER A 107 2.91 18.67 -29.17
CA SER A 107 3.11 18.22 -30.57
C SER A 107 2.01 18.73 -31.50
#